data_AF-A0A2V9BNB7-F1
#
_entry.id   AF-A0A2V9BNB7-F1
#
_cell.length_a   1.000
_cell.length_b   1.000
_cell.length_c   1.000
_cell.angle_alpha   90.00
_cell.angle_beta   90.00
_cell.angle_gamma   90.00
#
_symmetry.space_group_name_H-M   'P 1'
#
loop_
_entity.id
_entity.type
_entity.pdbx_description
1 polymer ?
#
loop_
_entity_poly.entity_id
_entity_poly.type
_entity_poly.pdbx_seq_one_letter_code
_entity_poly.pdbx_strand_id
1 'polypeptide(L)'
;PGGSYDPETHIAYIYACNSCIEPIGLVESPKEVSDLRYISGVAGREVQILRGPGENAGADSPKPPKKRAGGSYSRLEEDDLPIVKPPYGTITAINLDKGEFVWQIAHGETPDVVRNSELLKGMNIPRTGQTTYNIGTLVTKTLVIAGEGQVTTTADHPRGAMLRAYDKATGKEVGAVFMPAPQSGSPMTYMVHGKQYIVVAVSGGPYSGEYIAYTLPSAGE
;
A
#
# COMPACT_ATOMS: atom_id res chain seq x y z
N PRO A 1 -5.19 -7.85 1.03
CA PRO A 1 -5.30 -6.68 0.12
C PRO A 1 -6.30 -7.01 -0.98
N GLY A 2 -7.15 -6.05 -1.33
CA GLY A 2 -8.29 -6.26 -2.24
C GLY A 2 -7.97 -5.87 -3.68
N GLY A 3 -8.67 -6.49 -4.62
CA GLY A 3 -8.76 -6.03 -6.00
C GLY A 3 -10.19 -5.57 -6.28
N SER A 4 -10.37 -4.92 -7.42
CA SER A 4 -11.70 -4.61 -7.93
C SER A 4 -11.92 -5.33 -9.25
N TYR A 5 -13.17 -5.72 -9.51
CA TYR A 5 -13.57 -6.41 -10.72
C TYR A 5 -14.68 -5.61 -11.39
N ASP A 6 -14.54 -5.40 -12.68
CA ASP A 6 -15.58 -4.80 -13.51
C ASP A 6 -16.34 -5.91 -14.27
N PRO A 7 -17.60 -6.20 -13.89
CA PRO A 7 -18.39 -7.25 -14.52
C PRO A 7 -18.84 -6.91 -15.95
N GLU A 8 -18.76 -5.66 -16.39
CA GLU A 8 -19.12 -5.29 -17.77
C GLU A 8 -17.97 -5.57 -18.74
N THR A 9 -16.73 -5.37 -18.29
CA THR A 9 -15.53 -5.54 -19.12
C THR A 9 -14.77 -6.83 -18.85
N HIS A 10 -15.15 -7.55 -17.79
CA HIS A 10 -14.47 -8.75 -17.30
C HIS A 10 -12.99 -8.51 -16.95
N ILE A 11 -12.67 -7.29 -16.50
CA ILE A 11 -11.31 -6.89 -16.12
C ILE A 11 -11.20 -6.79 -14.60
N ALA A 12 -10.18 -7.44 -14.03
CA ALA A 12 -9.77 -7.27 -12.65
C ALA A 12 -8.62 -6.27 -12.53
N TYR A 13 -8.66 -5.40 -11.53
CA TYR A 13 -7.64 -4.39 -11.24
C TYR A 13 -7.00 -4.70 -9.89
N ILE A 14 -5.79 -5.25 -9.94
CA ILE A 14 -5.12 -5.85 -8.79
C ILE A 14 -3.85 -5.06 -8.47
N TYR A 15 -3.69 -4.70 -7.20
CA TYR A 15 -2.41 -4.21 -6.71
C TYR A 15 -1.46 -5.38 -6.42
N ALA A 16 -0.20 -5.26 -6.85
CA ALA A 16 0.86 -6.22 -6.53
C ALA A 16 2.09 -5.50 -5.97
N CYS A 17 2.68 -6.08 -4.93
CA CYS A 17 3.93 -5.60 -4.35
C CYS A 17 5.11 -6.45 -4.82
N ASN A 18 5.85 -5.95 -5.81
CA ASN A 18 6.97 -6.66 -6.42
C ASN A 18 8.23 -6.65 -5.55
N SER A 19 8.30 -5.72 -4.60
CA SER A 19 9.44 -5.55 -3.67
C SER A 19 9.15 -6.07 -2.26
N CYS A 20 7.95 -6.61 -2.02
CA CYS A 20 7.60 -7.29 -0.78
C CYS A 20 8.20 -8.71 -0.76
N ILE A 21 9.52 -8.78 -0.87
CA ILE A 21 10.26 -10.03 -0.84
C ILE A 21 10.67 -10.30 0.60
N GLU A 22 10.25 -11.45 1.10
CA GLU A 22 10.52 -11.89 2.45
C GLU A 22 11.31 -13.19 2.41
N PRO A 23 12.48 -13.24 3.07
CA PRO A 23 13.16 -14.50 3.27
C PRO A 23 12.35 -15.34 4.24
N ILE A 24 11.88 -16.49 3.77
CA ILE A 24 11.31 -17.51 4.64
C ILE A 24 12.48 -18.35 5.15
N GLY A 25 12.91 -18.09 6.39
CA GLY A 25 13.92 -18.87 7.08
C GLY A 25 13.28 -19.75 8.16
N LEU A 26 13.94 -20.85 8.50
CA LEU A 26 13.58 -21.70 9.63
C LEU A 26 14.72 -21.69 10.64
N VAL A 27 14.39 -21.47 11.91
CA VAL A 27 15.33 -21.51 13.04
C VAL A 27 14.83 -22.47 14.10
N GLU A 28 15.73 -23.01 14.94
CA GLU A 28 15.31 -23.84 16.06
C GLU A 28 14.45 -23.04 17.04
N SER A 29 13.34 -23.63 17.47
CA SER A 29 12.43 -22.96 18.39
C SER A 29 12.89 -23.12 19.84
N PRO A 30 12.94 -22.03 20.63
CA PRO A 30 12.90 -22.13 22.08
C PRO A 30 11.65 -22.90 22.51
N LYS A 31 11.80 -23.81 23.47
CA LYS A 31 10.70 -24.68 23.91
C LYS A 31 9.62 -23.91 24.67
N GLU A 32 9.96 -22.75 25.20
CA GLU A 32 9.05 -21.81 25.87
C GLU A 32 8.14 -21.09 24.86
N VAL A 33 8.51 -21.06 23.57
CA VAL A 33 7.76 -20.36 22.51
C VAL A 33 6.90 -21.34 21.71
N SER A 34 7.45 -22.50 21.32
CA SER A 34 6.72 -23.52 20.56
C SER A 34 7.32 -24.91 20.80
N ASP A 35 6.45 -25.92 20.73
CA ASP A 35 6.79 -27.34 20.78
C ASP A 35 7.42 -27.85 19.46
N LEU A 36 7.16 -27.15 18.34
CA LEU A 36 7.77 -27.42 17.03
C LEU A 36 9.30 -27.40 17.12
N ARG A 37 9.96 -28.23 16.29
CA ARG A 37 11.43 -28.23 16.21
C ARG A 37 11.96 -26.96 15.53
N TYR A 38 11.26 -26.48 14.50
CA TYR A 38 11.63 -25.29 13.75
C TYR A 38 10.44 -24.34 13.64
N ILE A 39 10.72 -23.05 13.68
CA ILE A 39 9.76 -21.96 13.48
C ILE A 39 10.30 -20.97 12.44
N SER A 40 9.41 -20.15 11.87
CA SER A 40 9.80 -19.07 10.96
C SER A 40 10.73 -18.08 11.68
N GLY A 41 11.87 -17.75 11.08
CA GLY A 41 12.82 -16.82 11.67
C GLY A 41 14.08 -16.63 10.81
N VAL A 42 14.97 -15.76 11.27
CA VAL A 42 16.25 -15.45 10.61
C VAL A 42 17.38 -15.92 11.51
N ALA A 43 18.30 -16.73 10.97
CA ALA A 43 19.45 -17.22 11.72
C ALA A 43 20.26 -16.06 12.33
N GLY A 44 20.67 -16.19 13.59
CA GLY A 44 21.39 -15.16 14.33
C GLY A 44 20.52 -14.03 14.89
N ARG A 45 19.21 -14.01 14.62
CA ARG A 45 18.26 -13.12 15.29
C ARG A 45 17.53 -13.85 16.42
N GLU A 46 17.25 -13.13 17.49
CA GLU A 46 16.42 -13.64 18.58
C GLU A 46 14.99 -13.91 18.09
N VAL A 47 14.42 -15.02 18.52
CA VAL A 47 13.01 -15.37 18.23
C VAL A 47 12.11 -14.38 18.95
N GLN A 48 11.20 -13.76 18.21
CA GLN A 48 10.20 -12.84 18.75
C GLN A 48 8.80 -13.31 18.39
N ILE A 49 7.89 -13.25 19.37
CA ILE A 49 6.48 -13.51 19.13
C ILE A 49 5.89 -12.33 18.37
N LEU A 50 5.54 -12.56 17.12
CA LEU A 50 4.81 -11.60 16.29
C LEU A 50 3.36 -11.54 16.75
N ARG A 51 2.97 -10.40 17.31
CA ARG A 51 1.58 -10.12 17.67
C ARG A 51 0.78 -9.74 16.44
N GLY A 52 -0.43 -10.28 16.32
CA GLY A 52 -1.30 -10.05 15.17
C GLY A 52 -1.83 -8.60 15.10
N PRO A 53 -2.15 -8.08 13.90
CA PRO A 53 -2.91 -6.84 13.79
C PRO A 53 -4.23 -6.96 14.56
N GLY A 54 -4.49 -6.01 15.46
CA GLY A 54 -5.70 -6.00 16.30
C GLY A 54 -5.57 -6.72 17.66
N GLU A 55 -4.45 -7.40 17.92
CA GLU A 55 -4.19 -7.99 19.23
C GLU A 55 -4.07 -6.90 20.30
N ASN A 56 -4.85 -6.99 21.39
CA ASN A 56 -4.96 -5.97 22.43
C ASN A 56 -5.41 -4.59 21.89
N ALA A 57 -6.26 -4.57 20.86
CA ALA A 57 -6.86 -3.34 20.30
C ALA A 57 -8.28 -3.05 20.83
N GLY A 58 -8.78 -3.82 21.82
CA GLY A 58 -10.05 -3.52 22.47
C GLY A 58 -9.98 -2.22 23.27
N ALA A 59 -11.12 -1.55 23.46
CA ALA A 59 -11.18 -0.25 24.16
C ALA A 59 -10.59 -0.30 25.59
N ASP A 60 -10.68 -1.45 26.26
CA ASP A 60 -10.17 -1.67 27.62
C ASP A 60 -8.76 -2.28 27.65
N SER A 61 -8.11 -2.44 26.48
CA SER A 61 -6.78 -3.04 26.42
C SER A 61 -5.72 -2.07 26.98
N PRO A 62 -4.70 -2.57 27.71
CA PRO A 62 -3.58 -1.75 28.13
C PRO A 62 -2.93 -1.08 26.91
N LYS A 63 -2.59 0.21 27.05
CA LYS A 63 -1.90 0.95 25.98
C LYS A 63 -0.63 0.21 25.60
N PRO A 64 -0.40 -0.09 24.30
CA PRO A 64 0.80 -0.79 23.88
C PRO A 64 2.04 0.06 24.21
N PRO A 65 3.19 -0.59 24.50
CA PRO A 65 4.45 0.14 24.70
C PRO A 65 4.80 0.95 23.45
N LYS A 66 5.38 2.15 23.67
CA LYS A 66 5.69 3.13 22.59
C LYS A 66 6.57 2.57 21.47
N LYS A 67 7.43 1.59 21.78
CA LYS A 67 8.14 0.81 20.77
C LYS A 67 7.32 -0.43 20.47
N ARG A 68 6.51 -0.39 19.41
CA ARG A 68 6.24 -1.64 18.70
C ARG A 68 7.59 -2.12 18.21
N ALA A 69 8.07 -3.27 18.69
CA ALA A 69 8.93 -4.09 17.85
C ALA A 69 8.09 -4.32 16.60
N GLY A 70 8.47 -3.66 15.51
CA GLY A 70 7.78 -3.82 14.24
C GLY A 70 7.74 -5.31 13.96
N GLY A 71 6.59 -5.81 13.52
CA GLY A 71 6.55 -7.08 12.81
C GLY A 71 7.33 -6.86 11.52
N SER A 72 8.65 -6.83 11.63
CA SER A 72 9.54 -6.58 10.52
C SER A 72 9.66 -7.91 9.81
N TYR A 73 8.77 -8.09 8.83
CA TYR A 73 9.16 -8.76 7.60
C TYR A 73 10.59 -8.31 7.29
N SER A 74 11.54 -9.25 7.33
CA SER A 74 12.94 -8.93 7.13
C SER A 74 13.09 -8.56 5.67
N ARG A 75 12.97 -7.28 5.37
CA ARG A 75 13.09 -6.81 4.00
C ARG A 75 14.52 -7.03 3.52
N LEU A 76 14.64 -7.52 2.30
CA LEU A 76 15.93 -7.62 1.63
C LEU A 76 16.25 -6.23 1.07
N GLU A 77 16.93 -5.43 1.89
CA GLU A 77 17.28 -4.05 1.62
C GLU A 77 18.76 -3.81 1.96
N GLU A 78 19.41 -2.94 1.20
CA GLU A 78 20.75 -2.39 1.49
C GLU A 78 20.61 -0.87 1.63
N ASP A 79 21.03 -0.30 2.76
CA ASP A 79 20.80 1.13 3.07
C ASP A 79 19.34 1.59 2.85
N ASP A 80 18.38 0.78 3.30
CA ASP A 80 16.92 0.97 3.13
C ASP A 80 16.43 0.99 1.66
N LEU A 81 17.28 0.61 0.69
CA LEU A 81 16.90 0.46 -0.72
C LEU A 81 16.51 -0.98 -1.04
N PRO A 82 15.39 -1.21 -1.75
CA PRO A 82 15.04 -2.54 -2.24
C PRO A 82 16.13 -3.09 -3.16
N ILE A 83 16.51 -4.36 -2.97
CA ILE A 83 17.48 -5.05 -3.84
C ILE A 83 16.93 -5.36 -5.24
N VAL A 84 15.61 -5.22 -5.44
CA VAL A 84 14.94 -5.42 -6.73
C VAL A 84 14.74 -4.10 -7.44
N LYS A 85 14.81 -4.14 -8.78
CA LYS A 85 14.52 -2.95 -9.59
C LYS A 85 13.02 -2.59 -9.52
N PRO A 86 12.68 -1.30 -9.58
CA PRO A 86 11.29 -0.87 -9.68
C PRO A 86 10.63 -1.35 -10.99
N PRO A 87 9.28 -1.44 -11.05
CA PRO A 87 8.35 -0.90 -10.06
C PRO A 87 8.22 -1.77 -8.81
N TYR A 88 8.25 -1.13 -7.64
CA TYR A 88 8.14 -1.73 -6.30
C TYR A 88 6.71 -2.15 -5.96
N GLY A 89 5.73 -1.39 -6.44
CA GLY A 89 4.31 -1.66 -6.33
C GLY A 89 3.61 -1.29 -7.64
N THR A 90 2.66 -2.12 -8.07
CA THR A 90 1.96 -1.95 -9.34
C THR A 90 0.46 -2.07 -9.18
N ILE A 91 -0.30 -1.46 -10.08
CA ILE A 91 -1.68 -1.86 -10.37
C ILE A 91 -1.68 -2.49 -11.76
N THR A 92 -2.30 -3.66 -11.88
CA THR A 92 -2.42 -4.41 -13.12
C THR A 92 -3.89 -4.60 -13.47
N ALA A 93 -4.26 -4.28 -14.71
CA ALA A 93 -5.53 -4.67 -15.30
C ALA A 93 -5.37 -6.02 -15.99
N ILE A 94 -6.19 -6.99 -15.60
CA ILE A 94 -6.14 -8.38 -16.07
C ILE A 94 -7.49 -8.71 -16.70
N ASN A 95 -7.50 -9.02 -17.99
CA ASN A 95 -8.69 -9.56 -18.65
C ASN A 95 -8.88 -11.02 -18.19
N LEU A 96 -9.99 -11.31 -17.51
CA LEU A 96 -10.24 -12.63 -16.93
C LEU A 96 -10.75 -13.66 -17.93
N ASP A 97 -11.30 -13.24 -19.07
CA ASP A 97 -11.71 -14.17 -20.13
C ASP A 97 -10.49 -14.82 -20.80
N LYS A 98 -9.39 -14.06 -20.94
CA LYS A 98 -8.17 -14.49 -21.62
C LYS A 98 -7.01 -14.82 -20.67
N GLY A 99 -7.04 -14.32 -19.43
CA GLY A 99 -5.91 -14.40 -18.50
C GLY A 99 -4.74 -13.50 -18.88
N GLU A 100 -4.99 -12.40 -19.60
CA GLU A 100 -3.96 -11.52 -20.16
C GLU A 100 -3.90 -10.17 -19.44
N PHE A 101 -2.72 -9.57 -19.37
CA PHE A 101 -2.57 -8.19 -18.90
C PHE A 101 -3.04 -7.23 -19.98
N VAL A 102 -3.98 -6.35 -19.63
CA VAL A 102 -4.40 -5.23 -20.49
C VAL A 102 -3.39 -4.09 -20.37
N TRP A 103 -3.02 -3.75 -19.14
CA TRP A 103 -1.97 -2.79 -18.82
C TRP A 103 -1.45 -3.03 -17.39
N GLN A 104 -0.25 -2.51 -17.11
CA GLN A 104 0.35 -2.49 -15.79
C GLN A 104 1.07 -1.16 -15.58
N ILE A 105 0.87 -0.54 -14.42
CA ILE A 105 1.48 0.75 -14.05
C ILE A 105 2.11 0.69 -12.67
N ALA A 106 3.15 1.50 -12.45
CA ALA A 106 3.71 1.72 -11.13
C ALA A 106 2.72 2.52 -10.27
N HIS A 107 2.29 1.96 -9.14
CA HIS A 107 1.34 2.61 -8.25
C HIS A 107 2.02 3.12 -6.99
N GLY A 108 1.92 4.43 -6.78
CA GLY A 108 2.58 5.15 -5.71
C GLY A 108 3.79 5.95 -6.17
N GLU A 109 4.00 7.10 -5.54
CA GLU A 109 5.16 7.96 -5.79
C GLU A 109 6.47 7.27 -5.38
N THR A 110 7.60 7.68 -5.94
CA THR A 110 8.91 7.15 -5.55
C THR A 110 9.18 7.44 -4.07
N PRO A 111 9.44 6.40 -3.23
CA PRO A 111 9.69 6.56 -1.79
C PRO A 111 10.83 7.55 -1.51
N ASP A 112 10.72 8.30 -0.41
CA ASP A 112 11.71 9.32 -0.03
C ASP A 112 13.12 8.72 0.13
N VAL A 113 13.23 7.47 0.64
CA VAL A 113 14.51 6.75 0.78
C VAL A 113 15.19 6.49 -0.56
N VAL A 114 14.41 6.24 -1.62
CA VAL A 114 14.93 6.01 -2.98
C VAL A 114 15.26 7.34 -3.65
N ARG A 115 14.36 8.33 -3.52
CA ARG A 115 14.53 9.66 -4.13
C ARG A 115 15.74 10.41 -3.60
N ASN A 116 15.99 10.32 -2.29
CA ASN A 116 17.03 11.08 -1.59
C ASN A 116 18.31 10.26 -1.35
N SER A 117 18.42 9.07 -1.96
CA SER A 117 19.59 8.22 -1.77
C SER A 117 20.83 8.79 -2.46
N GLU A 118 21.94 8.88 -1.73
CA GLU A 118 23.24 9.24 -2.32
C GLU A 118 23.75 8.16 -3.29
N LEU A 119 23.39 6.89 -3.08
CA LEU A 119 23.78 5.77 -3.97
C LEU A 119 23.11 5.87 -5.35
N LEU A 120 21.97 6.55 -5.44
CA LEU A 120 21.17 6.70 -6.66
C LEU A 120 21.28 8.10 -7.27
N LYS A 121 22.17 8.95 -6.75
CA LYS A 121 22.33 10.34 -7.18
C LYS A 121 22.75 10.42 -8.65
N GLY A 122 22.09 11.31 -9.40
CA GLY A 122 22.34 11.50 -10.83
C GLY A 122 21.66 10.46 -11.73
N MET A 123 20.95 9.48 -11.18
CA MET A 123 20.13 8.57 -11.96
C MET A 123 18.76 9.20 -12.26
N ASN A 124 18.29 9.04 -13.50
CA ASN A 124 16.92 9.40 -13.87
C ASN A 124 15.97 8.24 -13.55
N ILE A 125 15.39 8.24 -12.35
CA ILE A 125 14.51 7.18 -11.87
C ILE A 125 13.05 7.61 -12.09
N PRO A 126 12.29 6.92 -12.97
CA PRO A 126 10.87 7.21 -13.13
C PRO A 126 10.11 6.78 -11.86
N ARG A 127 8.83 7.13 -11.80
CA ARG A 127 7.96 6.74 -10.70
C ARG A 127 8.04 5.24 -10.40
N THR A 128 8.47 4.90 -9.19
CA THR A 128 8.80 3.51 -8.85
C THR A 128 7.63 2.71 -8.30
N GLY A 129 6.53 3.35 -7.91
CA GLY A 129 5.56 2.70 -7.04
C GLY A 129 6.08 2.53 -5.62
N GLN A 130 5.23 2.06 -4.73
CA GLN A 130 5.52 1.92 -3.30
C GLN A 130 5.40 0.48 -2.84
N THR A 131 6.30 0.05 -1.96
CA THR A 131 6.28 -1.26 -1.29
C THR A 131 5.24 -1.27 -0.18
N THR A 132 4.12 -1.96 -0.36
CA THR A 132 3.11 -2.09 0.69
C THR A 132 2.23 -3.33 0.50
N TYR A 133 1.46 -3.70 1.54
CA TYR A 133 0.58 -4.87 1.56
C TYR A 133 -0.90 -4.53 1.65
N ASN A 134 -1.28 -3.26 1.76
CA ASN A 134 -2.62 -2.86 2.19
C ASN A 134 -3.38 -1.99 1.18
N ILE A 135 -3.03 -2.06 -0.10
CA ILE A 135 -3.79 -1.36 -1.14
C ILE A 135 -4.99 -2.18 -1.59
N GLY A 136 -6.17 -1.58 -1.48
CA GLY A 136 -7.36 -1.96 -2.23
C GLY A 136 -7.63 -0.94 -3.33
N THR A 137 -8.24 -1.40 -4.42
CA THR A 137 -8.67 -0.58 -5.55
C THR A 137 -10.20 -0.45 -5.56
N LEU A 138 -10.69 0.69 -6.05
CA LEU A 138 -12.09 0.97 -6.33
C LEU A 138 -12.23 1.26 -7.83
N VAL A 139 -13.21 0.66 -8.50
CA VAL A 139 -13.53 0.99 -9.89
C VAL A 139 -14.83 1.78 -9.99
N THR A 140 -14.86 2.70 -10.93
CA THR A 140 -16.08 3.33 -11.43
C THR A 140 -16.29 2.95 -12.89
N LYS A 141 -17.28 3.57 -13.56
CA LYS A 141 -17.51 3.35 -14.99
C LYS A 141 -16.28 3.66 -15.85
N THR A 142 -15.42 4.59 -15.44
CA THR A 142 -14.28 5.05 -16.24
C THR A 142 -12.95 5.09 -15.49
N LEU A 143 -12.93 4.93 -14.17
CA LEU A 143 -11.73 5.10 -13.36
C LEU A 143 -11.38 3.86 -12.53
N VAL A 144 -10.08 3.68 -12.29
CA VAL A 144 -9.53 2.89 -11.20
C VAL A 144 -8.97 3.85 -10.17
N ILE A 145 -9.34 3.70 -8.91
CA ILE A 145 -9.02 4.61 -7.83
C ILE A 145 -8.31 3.85 -6.71
N ALA A 146 -7.17 4.36 -6.26
CA ALA A 146 -6.38 3.78 -5.19
C ALA A 146 -5.54 4.85 -4.49
N GLY A 147 -5.46 4.75 -3.17
CA GLY A 147 -4.59 5.58 -2.35
C GLY A 147 -3.20 4.97 -2.19
N GLU A 148 -2.21 5.84 -2.00
CA GLU A 148 -0.83 5.47 -1.78
C GLU A 148 -0.60 4.84 -0.40
N GLY A 149 0.29 3.85 -0.34
CA GLY A 149 0.57 3.06 0.87
C GLY A 149 1.74 3.59 1.71
N GLN A 150 2.42 4.63 1.24
CA GLN A 150 3.49 5.31 1.95
C GLN A 150 3.33 6.81 1.83
N VAL A 151 3.87 7.52 2.82
CA VAL A 151 4.03 8.97 2.73
C VAL A 151 5.30 9.30 1.96
N THR A 152 5.21 10.28 1.07
CA THR A 152 6.32 10.85 0.32
C THR A 152 6.30 12.37 0.47
N THR A 153 7.43 12.98 0.18
CA THR A 153 7.60 14.42 0.13
C THR A 153 8.13 14.78 -1.25
N THR A 154 7.36 15.55 -2.01
CA THR A 154 7.74 15.93 -3.39
C THR A 154 7.71 17.45 -3.55
N ALA A 155 8.12 17.93 -4.71
CA ALA A 155 7.93 19.35 -5.05
C ALA A 155 6.45 19.71 -5.22
N ASP A 156 5.62 18.73 -5.61
CA ASP A 156 4.20 18.94 -5.94
C ASP A 156 3.28 18.86 -4.71
N HIS A 157 3.72 18.17 -3.64
CA HIS A 157 2.95 18.07 -2.42
C HIS A 157 3.84 17.95 -1.16
N PRO A 158 3.39 18.49 -0.02
CA PRO A 158 4.08 18.29 1.25
C PRO A 158 4.06 16.82 1.67
N ARG A 159 4.76 16.51 2.77
CA ARG A 159 4.78 15.16 3.34
C ARG A 159 3.36 14.61 3.54
N GLY A 160 3.05 13.55 2.81
CA GLY A 160 1.75 12.89 2.84
C GLY A 160 1.66 11.83 1.75
N ALA A 161 0.46 11.34 1.50
CA ALA A 161 0.15 10.35 0.48
C ALA A 161 -0.83 10.94 -0.53
N MET A 162 -1.08 10.26 -1.65
CA MET A 162 -2.05 10.70 -2.65
C MET A 162 -3.16 9.66 -2.86
N LEU A 163 -4.42 10.09 -2.96
CA LEU A 163 -5.50 9.31 -3.55
C LEU A 163 -5.49 9.56 -5.05
N ARG A 164 -5.31 8.51 -5.84
CA ARG A 164 -5.05 8.61 -7.28
C ARG A 164 -6.15 7.97 -8.10
N ALA A 165 -6.38 8.56 -9.27
CA ALA A 165 -7.32 8.06 -10.27
C ALA A 165 -6.58 7.78 -11.58
N TYR A 166 -6.84 6.60 -12.13
CA TYR A 166 -6.31 6.13 -13.40
C TYR A 166 -7.45 5.93 -14.39
N ASP A 167 -7.22 6.29 -15.64
CA ASP A 167 -8.09 5.91 -16.75
C ASP A 167 -8.17 4.39 -16.83
N LYS A 168 -9.39 3.84 -16.78
CA LYS A 168 -9.62 2.41 -16.65
C LYS A 168 -9.14 1.61 -17.88
N ALA A 169 -9.19 2.21 -19.06
CA ALA A 169 -8.81 1.55 -20.31
C ALA A 169 -7.29 1.51 -20.52
N THR A 170 -6.56 2.52 -20.04
CA THR A 170 -5.14 2.73 -20.35
C THR A 170 -4.19 2.65 -19.16
N GLY A 171 -4.71 2.75 -17.93
CA GLY A 171 -3.90 2.86 -16.71
C GLY A 171 -3.22 4.22 -16.54
N LYS A 172 -3.43 5.17 -17.45
CA LYS A 172 -2.84 6.51 -17.35
C LYS A 172 -3.41 7.26 -16.15
N GLU A 173 -2.55 7.86 -15.33
CA GLU A 173 -3.02 8.74 -14.25
C GLU A 173 -3.75 9.96 -14.85
N VAL A 174 -4.95 10.22 -14.36
CA VAL A 174 -5.80 11.35 -14.77
C VAL A 174 -6.05 12.36 -13.66
N GLY A 175 -5.65 12.04 -12.43
CA GLY A 175 -5.73 12.97 -11.32
C GLY A 175 -5.27 12.35 -10.00
N ALA A 176 -4.95 13.22 -9.05
CA ALA A 176 -4.57 12.85 -7.70
C ALA A 176 -5.01 13.94 -6.72
N VAL A 177 -5.37 13.54 -5.49
CA VAL A 177 -5.67 14.45 -4.39
C VAL A 177 -4.88 14.06 -3.16
N PHE A 178 -4.50 15.05 -2.36
CA PHE A 178 -3.67 14.84 -1.18
C PHE A 178 -4.41 14.08 -0.07
N MET A 179 -3.67 13.20 0.62
CA MET A 179 -4.03 12.53 1.86
C MET A 179 -2.95 12.80 2.92
N PRO A 180 -3.32 13.14 4.17
CA PRO A 180 -2.35 13.41 5.23
C PRO A 180 -1.63 12.14 5.73
N ALA A 181 -2.19 10.96 5.46
CA ALA A 181 -1.63 9.67 5.81
C ALA A 181 -1.89 8.63 4.71
N PRO A 182 -1.13 7.52 4.69
CA PRO A 182 -1.32 6.47 3.70
C PRO A 182 -2.71 5.84 3.75
N GLN A 183 -3.11 5.26 2.64
CA GLN A 183 -4.24 4.35 2.60
C GLN A 183 -4.01 3.20 3.59
N SER A 184 -5.03 2.95 4.41
CA SER A 184 -5.02 1.88 5.40
C SER A 184 -6.20 0.91 5.27
N GLY A 185 -7.20 1.26 4.45
CA GLY A 185 -8.32 0.40 4.06
C GLY A 185 -8.74 0.69 2.62
N SER A 186 -9.45 -0.25 2.01
CA SER A 186 -9.92 -0.14 0.62
C SER A 186 -10.86 1.06 0.45
N PRO A 187 -10.71 1.88 -0.61
CA PRO A 187 -11.68 2.92 -0.91
C PRO A 187 -13.06 2.34 -1.23
N MET A 188 -14.11 3.10 -0.90
CA MET A 188 -15.49 2.79 -1.27
C MET A 188 -16.19 4.02 -1.84
N THR A 189 -17.33 3.83 -2.48
CA THR A 189 -18.15 4.95 -2.98
C THR A 189 -19.62 4.74 -2.68
N TYR A 190 -20.35 5.85 -2.52
CA TYR A 190 -21.79 5.87 -2.36
C TYR A 190 -22.40 7.15 -2.94
N MET A 191 -23.72 7.15 -3.09
CA MET A 191 -24.51 8.32 -3.51
C MET A 191 -25.38 8.79 -2.37
N VAL A 192 -25.43 10.10 -2.13
CA VAL A 192 -26.45 10.73 -1.27
C VAL A 192 -26.90 12.04 -1.90
N HIS A 193 -28.22 12.27 -1.93
CA HIS A 193 -28.82 13.48 -2.54
C HIS A 193 -28.31 13.82 -3.95
N GLY A 194 -28.09 12.79 -4.79
CA GLY A 194 -27.63 12.97 -6.18
C GLY A 194 -26.13 13.29 -6.31
N LYS A 195 -25.36 13.26 -5.22
CA LYS A 195 -23.92 13.53 -5.21
C LYS A 195 -23.13 12.27 -4.85
N GLN A 196 -22.08 11.98 -5.63
CA GLN A 196 -21.19 10.83 -5.40
C GLN A 196 -20.09 11.19 -4.41
N TYR A 197 -19.82 10.28 -3.49
CA TYR A 197 -18.72 10.40 -2.54
C TYR A 197 -17.78 9.21 -2.67
N ILE A 198 -16.49 9.46 -2.54
CA ILE A 198 -15.45 8.43 -2.40
C ILE A 198 -14.89 8.55 -0.99
N VAL A 199 -14.87 7.45 -0.25
CA VAL A 199 -14.33 7.40 1.11
C VAL A 199 -13.15 6.47 1.16
N VAL A 200 -12.07 6.91 1.81
CA VAL A 200 -10.86 6.10 2.04
C VAL A 200 -10.46 6.19 3.50
N ALA A 201 -10.09 5.05 4.08
CA ALA A 201 -9.51 5.01 5.42
C ALA A 201 -8.02 5.35 5.34
N VAL A 202 -7.58 6.36 6.09
CA VAL A 202 -6.16 6.74 6.18
C VAL A 202 -5.65 6.57 7.59
N SER A 203 -4.44 6.01 7.72
CA SER A 203 -3.74 5.89 9.00
C SER A 203 -2.28 5.50 8.74
N GLY A 204 -1.42 5.67 9.75
CA GLY A 204 -0.04 5.18 9.67
C GLY A 204 0.93 5.99 10.51
N GLY A 205 1.98 5.34 11.00
CA GLY A 205 2.96 5.99 11.88
C GLY A 205 2.28 6.66 13.08
N PRO A 206 2.53 7.95 13.35
CA PRO A 206 1.88 8.70 14.42
C PRO A 206 0.47 9.22 14.07
N TYR A 207 -0.03 9.02 12.84
CA TYR A 207 -1.33 9.52 12.41
C TYR A 207 -2.47 8.59 12.87
N SER A 208 -3.41 9.13 13.64
CA SER A 208 -4.61 8.40 14.08
C SER A 208 -5.51 8.06 12.89
N GLY A 209 -6.15 6.89 12.91
CA GLY A 209 -7.02 6.48 11.81
C GLY A 209 -8.27 7.33 11.68
N GLU A 210 -8.62 7.70 10.45
CA GLU A 210 -9.87 8.36 10.11
C GLU A 210 -10.35 7.97 8.70
N TYR A 211 -11.59 8.34 8.38
CA TYR A 211 -12.14 8.24 7.03
C TYR A 211 -12.19 9.62 6.38
N ILE A 212 -11.59 9.76 5.20
CA ILE A 212 -11.67 10.99 4.40
C ILE A 212 -12.66 10.78 3.27
N ALA A 213 -13.62 11.69 3.13
CA ALA A 213 -14.63 11.68 2.07
C ALA A 213 -14.33 12.77 1.03
N TYR A 214 -14.26 12.36 -0.24
CA TYR A 214 -14.03 13.22 -1.39
C TYR A 214 -15.28 13.29 -2.25
N THR A 215 -15.54 14.45 -2.83
CA THR A 215 -16.62 14.66 -3.78
C THR A 215 -16.28 15.84 -4.70
N LEU A 216 -16.91 15.91 -5.86
CA LEU A 216 -16.77 17.07 -6.74
C LEU A 216 -17.41 18.31 -6.10
N PRO A 217 -16.93 19.53 -6.42
CA PRO A 217 -17.63 20.75 -6.07
C PRO A 217 -19.10 20.69 -6.53
N SER A 218 -19.99 21.27 -5.75
CA SER A 218 -21.35 21.50 -6.23
C SER A 218 -21.26 22.51 -7.38
N ALA A 219 -22.05 22.34 -8.45
CA ALA A 219 -22.05 23.32 -9.54
C ALA A 219 -22.48 24.69 -9.00
N GLY A 220 -21.53 25.58 -8.71
CA GLY A 220 -21.77 26.91 -8.13
C GLY A 220 -20.83 27.38 -7.01
N GLU A 221 -19.84 26.58 -6.58
CA GLU A 221 -18.75 27.00 -5.67
C GLU A 221 -17.39 27.00 -6.36
#